data_AF-A0A971FDC3-F1
#
_entry.id   AF-A0A971FDC3-F1
#
_cell.length_a   1.000
_cell.length_b   1.000
_cell.length_c   1.000
_cell.angle_alpha   90.00
_cell.angle_beta   90.00
_cell.angle_gamma   90.00
#
_symmetry.space_group_name_H-M   'P 1'
#
loop_
_entity.id
_entity.type
_entity.pdbx_description
1 polymer ?
#
loop_
_entity_poly.entity_id
_entity_poly.type
_entity_poly.pdbx_seq_one_letter_code
_entity_poly.pdbx_strand_id
1 'polypeptide(L)'
;MTRWFSARTAALLALCAVVMAGCGGSDPAPAPTPAPKPPAVAPAPEPAPAPVALPEDPVHRKLVGTQWTLGDLKVTFLDRDRLRVEGGDVSPHAPGGITVKYAYTDGKVEANVMGQAIAAAWDGAALSVNGLPATAVNPGAPEGTAANDKETPTP
;
A
#
# COMPACT_ATOMS: atom_id res chain seq x y z
N MET A 1 23.25 28.44 -22.50
CA MET A 1 22.24 29.47 -22.84
C MET A 1 22.47 29.92 -24.27
N THR A 2 21.71 29.38 -25.23
CA THR A 2 21.67 29.89 -26.62
C THR A 2 20.28 29.69 -27.18
N ARG A 3 19.70 30.78 -27.67
CA ARG A 3 18.32 31.00 -28.13
C ARG A 3 18.07 30.30 -29.47
N TRP A 4 16.82 29.92 -29.78
CA TRP A 4 16.06 30.60 -30.84
C TRP A 4 14.65 30.00 -31.02
N PHE A 5 13.64 30.87 -30.92
CA PHE A 5 12.27 30.66 -31.40
C PHE A 5 12.24 30.45 -32.93
N SER A 6 11.39 29.55 -33.41
CA SER A 6 10.76 29.60 -34.74
C SER A 6 9.52 28.71 -34.72
N ALA A 7 8.30 29.24 -34.51
CA ALA A 7 7.51 29.98 -35.50
C ALA A 7 7.20 29.15 -36.75
N ARG A 8 6.14 28.33 -36.68
CA ARG A 8 5.40 27.85 -37.86
C ARG A 8 3.90 27.83 -37.56
N THR A 9 3.39 29.03 -37.30
CA THR A 9 1.97 29.37 -37.47
C THR A 9 1.81 29.89 -38.89
N ALA A 10 0.62 29.65 -39.48
CA ALA A 10 0.13 30.12 -40.78
C ALA A 10 0.52 29.24 -41.98
N ALA A 11 -0.36 28.89 -42.91
CA ALA A 11 -1.78 29.15 -43.12
C ALA A 11 -2.22 28.41 -44.40
N LEU A 12 -3.51 28.53 -44.71
CA LEU A 12 -4.23 28.28 -45.96
C LEU A 12 -4.87 26.90 -46.11
N LEU A 13 -6.20 26.80 -46.06
CA LEU A 13 -7.27 27.36 -46.94
C LEU A 13 -7.52 26.52 -48.19
N ALA A 14 -8.82 26.28 -48.39
CA ALA A 14 -9.53 26.29 -49.66
C ALA A 14 -9.82 24.94 -50.34
N LEU A 15 -11.11 24.59 -50.26
CA LEU A 15 -11.99 24.51 -51.44
C LEU A 15 -11.98 23.19 -52.23
N CYS A 16 -13.04 22.41 -52.06
CA CYS A 16 -13.69 21.72 -53.18
C CYS A 16 -15.14 21.38 -52.80
N ALA A 17 -16.07 22.16 -53.35
CA ALA A 17 -17.51 21.94 -53.29
C ALA A 17 -17.97 21.40 -54.63
N VAL A 18 -18.41 20.13 -54.70
CA VAL A 18 -19.40 19.60 -55.67
C VAL A 18 -19.88 18.25 -55.12
N VAL A 19 -21.14 18.15 -54.66
CA VAL A 19 -21.91 16.90 -54.84
C VAL A 19 -23.37 17.26 -55.12
N MET A 20 -23.84 16.69 -56.22
CA MET A 20 -25.11 16.90 -56.90
C MET A 20 -26.31 16.35 -56.15
N ALA A 21 -27.44 17.03 -56.39
CA ALA A 21 -28.81 16.55 -56.48
C ALA A 21 -29.06 15.03 -56.33
N GLY A 22 -29.93 14.69 -55.39
CA GLY A 22 -30.61 13.39 -55.29
C GLY A 22 -31.88 13.51 -54.44
N CYS A 23 -33.03 13.71 -55.08
CA CYS A 23 -34.35 13.57 -54.49
C CYS A 23 -34.77 12.09 -54.62
N GLY A 24 -35.14 11.44 -53.53
CA GLY A 24 -35.60 10.06 -53.53
C GLY A 24 -35.90 9.59 -52.11
N GLY A 25 -37.18 9.42 -51.80
CA GLY A 25 -37.65 9.12 -50.45
C GLY A 25 -37.30 7.71 -49.96
N SER A 26 -37.45 7.51 -48.66
CA SER A 26 -38.28 6.46 -48.05
C SER A 26 -38.27 6.63 -46.53
N ASP A 27 -39.45 6.47 -45.96
CA ASP A 27 -39.80 6.43 -44.54
C ASP A 27 -38.81 5.57 -43.71
N PRO A 28 -38.26 6.05 -42.58
CA PRO A 28 -37.41 5.22 -41.74
C PRO A 28 -38.29 4.29 -40.90
N ALA A 29 -38.20 2.98 -41.21
CA ALA A 29 -38.79 1.93 -40.39
C ALA A 29 -38.35 2.07 -38.92
N PRO A 30 -39.25 1.80 -37.93
CA PRO A 30 -38.90 1.88 -36.52
C PRO A 30 -37.72 0.95 -36.21
N ALA A 31 -36.64 1.50 -35.65
CA ALA A 31 -35.51 0.72 -35.19
C ALA A 31 -35.95 -0.27 -34.10
N PRO A 32 -35.46 -1.53 -34.12
CA PRO A 32 -35.78 -2.50 -33.08
C PRO A 32 -35.26 -2.00 -31.73
N THR A 33 -36.12 -2.07 -30.71
CA THR A 33 -35.79 -1.74 -29.32
C THR A 33 -34.63 -2.61 -28.83
N PRO A 34 -33.55 -2.04 -28.25
CA PRO A 34 -32.46 -2.82 -27.67
C PRO A 34 -32.96 -3.76 -26.57
N ALA A 35 -32.59 -5.03 -26.64
CA ALA A 35 -32.92 -6.00 -25.61
C ALA A 35 -32.30 -5.59 -24.25
N PRO A 36 -32.97 -5.89 -23.12
CA PRO A 36 -32.45 -5.60 -21.79
C PRO A 36 -31.09 -6.26 -21.58
N LYS A 37 -30.07 -5.45 -21.26
CA LYS A 37 -28.73 -5.95 -20.90
C LYS A 37 -28.85 -6.75 -19.59
N PRO A 38 -28.34 -8.00 -19.52
CA PRO A 38 -28.34 -8.78 -18.29
C PRO A 38 -27.66 -8.01 -17.14
N PRO A 39 -28.18 -8.09 -15.91
CA PRO A 39 -27.55 -7.45 -14.76
C PRO A 39 -26.13 -7.99 -14.58
N ALA A 40 -25.18 -7.07 -14.39
CA ALA A 40 -23.80 -7.43 -14.12
C ALA A 40 -23.75 -8.25 -12.82
N VAL A 41 -23.21 -9.46 -12.91
CA VAL A 41 -22.97 -10.31 -11.75
C VAL A 41 -21.97 -9.59 -10.84
N ALA A 42 -22.36 -9.36 -9.58
CA ALA A 42 -21.48 -8.74 -8.60
C ALA A 42 -20.21 -9.59 -8.43
N PRO A 43 -19.01 -8.97 -8.40
CA PRO A 43 -17.77 -9.71 -8.21
C PRO A 43 -17.81 -10.46 -6.87
N ALA A 44 -17.48 -11.76 -6.91
CA ALA A 44 -17.40 -12.58 -5.73
C ALA A 44 -16.37 -12.00 -4.74
N PRO A 45 -16.63 -12.07 -3.41
CA PRO A 45 -15.70 -11.58 -2.41
C PRO A 45 -14.35 -12.30 -2.51
N GLU A 46 -13.28 -11.51 -2.46
CA GLU A 46 -11.91 -11.98 -2.54
C GLU A 46 -11.59 -12.90 -1.35
N PRO A 47 -10.90 -14.05 -1.54
CA PRO A 47 -10.53 -14.96 -0.46
C PRO A 47 -9.72 -14.24 0.62
N ALA A 48 -10.02 -14.52 1.89
CA ALA A 48 -9.25 -13.98 3.01
C ALA A 48 -7.76 -14.42 2.91
N PRO A 49 -6.80 -13.52 3.17
CA PRO A 49 -5.38 -13.84 3.09
C PRO A 49 -5.00 -14.95 4.09
N ALA A 50 -4.16 -15.88 3.64
CA ALA A 50 -3.66 -16.97 4.48
C ALA A 50 -2.86 -16.42 5.68
N PRO A 51 -2.86 -17.14 6.82
CA PRO A 51 -2.06 -16.76 7.99
C PRO A 51 -0.57 -16.67 7.64
N VAL A 52 0.05 -15.53 7.95
CA VAL A 52 1.49 -15.33 7.75
C VAL A 52 2.25 -16.08 8.85
N ALA A 53 3.28 -16.83 8.47
CA ALA A 53 4.07 -17.62 9.41
C ALA A 53 4.85 -16.72 10.40
N LEU A 54 4.80 -17.09 11.68
CA LEU A 54 5.60 -16.45 12.73
C LEU A 54 7.09 -16.81 12.60
N PRO A 55 8.01 -15.97 13.12
CA PRO A 55 9.41 -16.33 13.26
C PRO A 55 9.64 -17.61 14.07
N GLU A 56 10.60 -18.41 13.62
CA GLU A 56 11.09 -19.61 14.33
C GLU A 56 11.96 -19.22 15.53
N ASP A 57 12.76 -18.16 15.40
CA ASP A 57 13.60 -17.63 16.46
C ASP A 57 12.71 -17.00 17.57
N PRO A 58 12.87 -17.41 18.85
CA PRO A 58 12.05 -16.91 19.95
C PRO A 58 12.31 -15.43 20.29
N VAL A 59 13.54 -14.95 20.07
CA VAL A 59 13.91 -13.54 20.26
C VAL A 59 13.30 -12.69 19.15
N HIS A 60 13.35 -13.15 17.89
CA HIS A 60 12.68 -12.50 16.77
C HIS A 60 11.16 -12.48 16.96
N ARG A 61 10.57 -13.57 17.47
CA ARG A 61 9.12 -13.66 17.71
C ARG A 61 8.62 -12.56 18.65
N LYS A 62 9.38 -12.22 19.69
CA LYS A 62 9.03 -11.15 20.64
C LYS A 62 9.05 -9.75 20.03
N LEU A 63 9.76 -9.56 18.92
CA LEU A 63 9.78 -8.30 18.19
C LEU A 63 8.46 -8.10 17.41
N VAL A 64 7.84 -9.17 16.92
CA VAL A 64 6.60 -9.09 16.14
C VAL A 64 5.44 -8.58 17.02
N GLY A 65 4.65 -7.65 16.48
CA GLY A 65 3.55 -6.98 17.18
C GLY A 65 3.98 -5.79 18.04
N THR A 66 5.29 -5.52 18.14
CA THR A 66 5.80 -4.37 18.89
C THR A 66 5.77 -3.09 18.08
N GLN A 67 5.69 -1.95 18.77
CA GLN A 67 5.71 -0.63 18.17
C GLN A 67 6.73 0.28 18.87
N TRP A 68 7.51 0.98 18.07
CA TRP A 68 8.64 1.80 18.49
C TRP A 68 8.61 3.17 17.84
N THR A 69 9.12 4.17 18.56
CA THR A 69 9.37 5.51 18.03
C THR A 69 10.86 5.75 17.89
N LEU A 70 11.25 6.24 16.72
CA LEU A 70 12.61 6.54 16.27
C LEU A 70 12.63 8.00 15.81
N GLY A 71 12.86 8.93 16.75
CA GLY A 71 12.66 10.36 16.47
C GLY A 71 11.19 10.64 16.16
N ASP A 72 10.91 11.03 14.92
CA ASP A 72 9.59 11.32 14.36
C ASP A 72 8.97 10.14 13.59
N LEU A 73 9.71 9.05 13.41
CA LEU A 73 9.22 7.81 12.78
C LEU A 73 8.59 6.89 13.82
N LYS A 74 7.44 6.31 13.46
CA LYS A 74 6.78 5.23 14.20
C LYS A 74 6.91 3.94 13.40
N VAL A 75 7.51 2.93 14.01
CA VAL A 75 7.75 1.61 13.40
C VAL A 75 6.93 0.56 14.12
N THR A 76 6.18 -0.24 13.36
CA THR A 76 5.40 -1.36 13.86
C THR A 76 5.85 -2.63 13.19
N PHE A 77 6.33 -3.61 13.95
CA PHE A 77 6.69 -4.92 13.40
C PHE A 77 5.42 -5.73 13.23
N LEU A 78 5.01 -6.01 12.00
CA LEU A 78 3.73 -6.66 11.71
C LEU A 78 3.85 -8.18 11.80
N ASP A 79 4.93 -8.72 11.24
CA ASP A 79 5.19 -10.15 11.15
C ASP A 79 6.69 -10.42 10.92
N ARG A 80 7.02 -11.63 10.46
CA ARG A 80 8.40 -12.13 10.32
C ARG A 80 9.27 -11.28 9.41
N ASP A 81 8.74 -10.78 8.31
CA ASP A 81 9.53 -10.06 7.30
C ASP A 81 8.96 -8.69 6.98
N ARG A 82 7.86 -8.26 7.61
CA ARG A 82 7.26 -6.94 7.35
C ARG A 82 7.18 -6.05 8.56
N LEU A 83 7.51 -4.80 8.34
CA LEU A 83 7.27 -3.71 9.28
C LEU A 83 6.55 -2.56 8.59
N ARG A 84 5.76 -1.81 9.35
CA ARG A 84 5.11 -0.58 8.93
C ARG A 84 5.88 0.60 9.47
N VAL A 85 6.20 1.56 8.62
CA VAL A 85 6.82 2.83 8.98
C VAL A 85 5.84 3.95 8.72
N GLU A 86 5.61 4.79 9.71
CA GLU A 86 4.73 5.96 9.66
C GLU A 86 5.50 7.17 10.22
N GLY A 87 5.05 8.38 9.91
CA GLY A 87 5.67 9.60 10.45
C GLY A 87 6.84 10.12 9.61
N GLY A 88 7.47 11.18 10.10
CA GLY A 88 8.59 11.89 9.45
C GLY A 88 8.46 12.07 7.94
N ASP A 89 9.56 11.80 7.24
CA ASP A 89 9.68 11.91 5.78
C ASP A 89 8.77 10.94 5.02
N VAL A 90 8.18 9.93 5.68
CA VAL A 90 7.21 9.03 5.04
C VAL A 90 5.86 9.72 4.87
N SER A 91 5.43 10.56 5.83
CA SER A 91 4.07 11.12 5.87
C SER A 91 3.65 11.91 4.63
N PRO A 92 4.51 12.77 4.02
CA PRO A 92 4.16 13.50 2.80
C PRO A 92 3.93 12.59 1.58
N HIS A 93 4.53 11.41 1.57
CA HIS A 93 4.44 10.45 0.46
C HIS A 93 3.42 9.33 0.71
N ALA A 94 3.22 8.98 1.97
CA ALA A 94 2.31 7.95 2.44
C ALA A 94 1.76 8.35 3.82
N PRO A 95 0.64 9.11 3.89
CA PRO A 95 0.08 9.59 5.16
C PRO A 95 -0.45 8.47 6.06
N GLY A 96 -0.64 7.26 5.53
CA GLY A 96 -0.91 6.04 6.31
C GLY A 96 0.34 5.21 6.62
N GLY A 97 1.54 5.69 6.26
CA GLY A 97 2.77 4.93 6.31
C GLY A 97 2.94 3.93 5.18
N ILE A 98 4.12 3.31 5.15
CA ILE A 98 4.50 2.28 4.19
C ILE A 98 4.81 0.97 4.91
N THR A 99 4.41 -0.15 4.30
CA THR A 99 4.87 -1.47 4.74
C THR A 99 6.08 -1.85 3.91
N VAL A 100 7.20 -2.13 4.57
CA VAL A 100 8.44 -2.55 3.93
C VAL A 100 8.87 -3.91 4.44
N LYS A 101 9.67 -4.60 3.63
CA LYS A 101 10.33 -5.81 4.06
C LYS A 101 11.55 -5.50 4.93
N TYR A 102 11.79 -6.33 5.94
CA TYR A 102 13.00 -6.31 6.74
C TYR A 102 13.61 -7.71 6.83
N ALA A 103 14.92 -7.76 7.04
CA ALA A 103 15.66 -8.95 7.37
C ALA A 103 16.00 -8.93 8.87
N TYR A 104 15.95 -10.11 9.50
CA TYR A 104 16.41 -10.31 10.87
C TYR A 104 17.52 -11.37 10.89
N THR A 105 18.68 -10.99 11.41
CA THR A 105 19.85 -11.88 11.51
C THR A 105 20.60 -11.57 12.80
N ASP A 106 20.73 -12.54 13.71
CA ASP A 106 21.54 -12.44 14.94
C ASP A 106 21.29 -11.15 15.75
N GLY A 107 20.01 -10.82 16.01
CA GLY A 107 19.67 -9.60 16.75
C GLY A 107 19.78 -8.31 15.94
N LYS A 108 20.02 -8.37 14.63
CA LYS A 108 20.04 -7.19 13.76
C LYS A 108 18.81 -7.17 12.85
N VAL A 109 18.19 -6.01 12.75
CA VAL A 109 17.07 -5.71 11.87
C VAL A 109 17.59 -4.79 10.77
N GLU A 110 17.40 -5.19 9.52
CA GLU A 110 17.77 -4.37 8.35
C GLU A 110 16.56 -4.16 7.46
N ALA A 111 16.24 -2.91 7.15
CA ALA A 111 15.12 -2.57 6.27
C ALA A 111 15.50 -1.44 5.31
N ASN A 112 14.87 -1.39 4.15
CA ASN A 112 14.99 -0.26 3.23
C ASN A 112 13.68 0.53 3.20
N VAL A 113 13.75 1.79 3.62
CA VAL A 113 12.61 2.70 3.70
C VAL A 113 12.89 3.86 2.76
N MET A 114 12.12 3.98 1.67
CA MET A 114 12.27 5.06 0.69
C MET A 114 13.70 5.21 0.12
N GLY A 115 14.44 4.10 -0.03
CA GLY A 115 15.82 4.09 -0.52
C GLY A 115 16.89 4.35 0.55
N GLN A 116 16.50 4.56 1.80
CA GLN A 116 17.41 4.64 2.94
C GLN A 116 17.47 3.30 3.68
N ALA A 117 18.68 2.78 3.87
CA ALA A 117 18.91 1.61 4.70
C ALA A 117 18.80 1.99 6.19
N ILE A 118 17.99 1.24 6.93
CA ILE A 118 17.83 1.33 8.39
C ILE A 118 18.43 0.08 8.99
N ALA A 119 19.38 0.25 9.91
CA ALA A 119 19.97 -0.81 10.70
C ALA A 119 19.61 -0.62 12.18
N ALA A 120 18.94 -1.61 12.76
CA ALA A 120 18.60 -1.63 14.18
C ALA A 120 19.18 -2.88 14.84
N ALA A 121 19.48 -2.79 16.13
CA ALA A 121 19.78 -3.92 16.99
C ALA A 121 18.61 -4.18 17.93
N TRP A 122 18.29 -5.45 18.11
CA TRP A 122 17.25 -5.99 18.96
C TRP A 122 17.87 -7.02 19.89
N ASP A 123 17.78 -6.79 21.19
CA ASP A 123 18.33 -7.68 22.23
C ASP A 123 17.29 -8.62 22.86
N GLY A 124 16.04 -8.56 22.38
CA GLY A 124 14.91 -9.30 22.95
C GLY A 124 14.01 -8.49 23.86
N ALA A 125 14.40 -7.26 24.22
CA ALA A 125 13.62 -6.35 25.05
C ALA A 125 13.63 -4.89 24.55
N ALA A 126 14.78 -4.42 24.04
CA ALA A 126 14.99 -3.06 23.58
C ALA A 126 15.45 -3.04 22.12
N LEU A 127 14.90 -2.08 21.37
CA LEU A 127 15.33 -1.75 20.02
C LEU A 127 16.28 -0.55 20.08
N SER A 128 17.37 -0.60 19.31
CA SER A 128 18.27 0.54 19.13
C SER A 128 18.60 0.71 17.65
N VAL A 129 18.67 1.95 17.17
CA VAL A 129 19.02 2.26 15.78
C VAL A 129 20.32 3.04 15.78
N ASN A 130 21.32 2.55 15.05
CA ASN A 130 22.66 3.13 15.01
C ASN A 130 23.26 3.38 16.41
N GLY A 131 22.97 2.51 17.38
CA GLY A 131 23.44 2.62 18.76
C GLY A 131 22.63 3.56 19.67
N LEU A 132 21.58 4.22 19.14
CA LEU A 132 20.66 5.04 19.94
C LEU A 132 19.41 4.24 20.33
N PRO A 133 18.98 4.28 21.60
CA PRO A 133 17.80 3.54 22.03
C PRO A 133 16.53 4.11 21.40
N ALA A 134 15.68 3.21 20.89
CA ALA A 134 14.33 3.55 20.44
C ALA A 134 13.38 3.59 21.65
N THR A 135 12.31 4.37 21.54
CA THR A 135 11.29 4.44 22.59
C THR A 135 10.18 3.43 22.31
N ALA A 136 9.92 2.49 23.22
CA ALA A 136 8.81 1.56 23.09
C ALA A 136 7.48 2.31 23.25
N VAL A 137 6.59 2.19 22.27
CA VAL A 137 5.20 2.70 22.35
C VAL A 137 4.25 1.58 22.71
N ASN A 138 4.49 0.39 22.15
CA ASN A 138 3.84 -0.84 22.56
C ASN A 138 4.94 -1.92 22.62
N PRO A 139 5.49 -2.23 23.81
CA PRO A 139 6.61 -3.17 23.94
C PRO A 139 6.25 -4.62 23.60
N GLY A 140 5.02 -4.91 23.15
CA GLY A 140 4.51 -6.27 22.99
C GLY A 140 4.11 -6.83 24.35
N ALA A 141 3.03 -7.61 24.38
CA ALA A 141 2.63 -8.27 25.61
C ALA A 141 3.71 -9.30 25.99
N PRO A 142 4.08 -9.44 27.28
CA PRO A 142 4.87 -10.59 27.71
C PRO A 142 4.08 -11.85 27.34
N GLU A 143 4.74 -12.82 26.68
CA GLU A 143 4.14 -14.13 26.37
C GLU A 143 3.38 -14.65 27.59
N GLY A 144 2.05 -14.78 27.48
CA GLY A 144 1.24 -15.37 28.56
C GLY A 144 -0.16 -14.80 28.82
N THR A 145 -0.66 -13.78 28.12
CA THR A 145 -2.10 -13.53 28.13
C THR A 145 -2.75 -14.48 27.12
N ALA A 146 -3.13 -15.67 27.59
CA ALA A 146 -4.11 -16.49 26.93
C ALA A 146 -5.26 -15.56 26.48
N ALA A 147 -5.57 -15.56 25.20
CA ALA A 147 -6.85 -15.08 24.72
C ALA A 147 -7.88 -15.81 25.57
N ASN A 148 -8.55 -15.08 26.46
CA ASN A 148 -9.49 -15.64 27.42
C ASN A 148 -10.48 -16.51 26.64
N ASP A 149 -10.27 -17.81 26.77
CA ASP A 149 -11.18 -18.84 26.31
C ASP A 149 -12.56 -18.55 26.88
N LYS A 150 -13.56 -18.87 26.08
CA LYS A 150 -14.96 -18.95 26.49
C LYS A 150 -15.07 -19.64 27.85
N GLU A 151 -15.62 -18.95 28.84
CA GLU A 151 -16.41 -19.64 29.86
C GLU A 151 -17.49 -18.71 30.41
N THR A 152 -18.70 -18.89 29.89
CA THR A 152 -19.93 -18.68 30.65
C THR A 152 -19.87 -19.49 31.94
N PRO A 153 -20.27 -18.90 33.08
CA PRO A 153 -20.93 -19.69 34.11
C PRO A 153 -22.31 -19.12 34.40
N THR A 154 -23.33 -19.88 34.00
CA THR A 154 -24.62 -20.01 34.69
C THR A 154 -24.40 -21.13 35.73
N PRO A 155 -24.83 -20.96 36.99
CA PRO A 155 -26.23 -21.24 37.34
C PRO A 155 -26.94 -20.12 38.11
#